data_AF-A0A1F6C5V9-F1
#
_entry.id   AF-A0A1F6C5V9-F1
#
_cell.length_a   1.000
_cell.length_b   1.000
_cell.length_c   1.000
_cell.angle_alpha   90.00
_cell.angle_beta   90.00
_cell.angle_gamma   90.00
#
_symmetry.space_group_name_H-M   'P 1'
#
loop_
_entity.id
_entity.type
_entity.pdbx_description
1 polymer ?
#
loop_
_entity_poly.entity_id
_entity_poly.type
_entity_poly.pdbx_seq_one_letter_code
_entity_poly.pdbx_strand_id
1 'polypeptide(L)'
;MVVRMRSTRSHTANRRLHHALKGTRLTLSKEGTTHPRHKALLDGSLYRGRSVMDITTKRTTRAQKSAKRREMESPGEEKRTEEKAA
;
A
#
# COMPACT_ATOMS: atom_id res chain seq x y z
N MET A 1 43.99 -3.01 15.79
CA MET A 1 44.30 -2.82 14.35
C MET A 1 43.94 -1.39 13.97
N VAL A 2 44.92 -0.56 13.59
CA VAL A 2 44.72 0.85 13.27
C VAL A 2 44.94 1.06 11.77
N VAL A 3 44.00 1.71 11.11
CA VAL A 3 44.17 2.15 9.71
C VAL A 3 45.22 3.27 9.73
N ARG A 4 46.43 2.98 9.23
CA ARG A 4 47.54 3.94 9.21
C ARG A 4 47.35 5.09 8.20
N MET A 5 46.57 4.89 7.13
CA MET A 5 46.30 5.91 6.11
C MET A 5 44.84 5.92 5.65
N ARG A 6 44.35 7.09 5.26
CA ARG A 6 42.97 7.26 4.76
C ARG A 6 42.79 6.51 3.43
N SER A 7 41.69 5.76 3.31
CA SER A 7 41.27 5.15 2.05
C SER A 7 40.95 6.23 1.03
N THR A 8 41.47 6.10 -0.18
CA THR A 8 41.19 7.05 -1.27
C THR A 8 39.74 6.93 -1.76
N ARG A 9 39.28 7.96 -2.48
CA ARG A 9 37.95 7.93 -3.14
C ARG A 9 37.82 6.75 -4.10
N SER A 10 38.88 6.41 -4.83
CA SER A 10 38.90 5.29 -5.77
C SER A 10 38.80 3.94 -5.06
N HIS A 11 39.54 3.73 -3.96
CA HIS A 11 39.42 2.51 -3.15
C HIS A 11 38.03 2.36 -2.52
N THR A 12 37.46 3.48 -2.07
CA THR A 12 36.09 3.48 -1.52
C THR A 12 35.06 3.17 -2.59
N ALA A 13 35.20 3.75 -3.78
CA ALA A 13 34.32 3.46 -4.92
C ALA A 13 34.45 1.99 -5.34
N ASN A 14 35.66 1.49 -5.55
CA ASN A 14 35.92 0.10 -5.95
C ASN A 14 35.32 -0.91 -4.97
N ARG A 15 35.49 -0.68 -3.67
CA ARG A 15 34.88 -1.52 -2.64
C ARG A 15 33.34 -1.52 -2.72
N ARG A 16 32.74 -0.36 -3.01
CA ARG A 16 31.29 -0.18 -3.11
C ARG A 16 30.70 -0.56 -4.46
N LEU A 17 31.50 -0.90 -5.47
CA LEU A 17 31.01 -1.26 -6.81
C LEU A 17 30.01 -2.43 -6.79
N HIS A 18 30.17 -3.36 -5.85
CA HIS A 18 29.30 -4.53 -5.73
C HIS A 18 28.05 -4.29 -4.88
N HIS A 19 27.85 -3.09 -4.33
CA HIS A 19 26.74 -2.78 -3.41
C HIS A 19 25.44 -2.39 -4.12
N ALA A 20 25.40 -2.42 -5.45
CA ALA A 20 24.21 -2.06 -6.20
C ALA A 20 23.02 -2.99 -5.85
N LEU A 21 21.87 -2.39 -5.52
CA LEU A 21 20.65 -3.13 -5.25
C LEU A 21 20.11 -3.74 -6.55
N LYS A 22 19.66 -5.00 -6.47
CA LYS A 22 18.98 -5.67 -7.58
C LYS A 22 17.47 -5.52 -7.44
N GLY A 23 16.80 -5.26 -8.56
CA GLY A 23 15.34 -5.18 -8.61
C GLY A 23 14.69 -6.50 -8.20
N THR A 24 13.51 -6.41 -7.59
CA THR A 24 12.71 -7.59 -7.25
C THR A 24 12.04 -8.16 -8.49
N ARG A 25 11.80 -9.48 -8.51
CA ARG A 25 11.11 -10.15 -9.62
C ARG A 25 9.60 -9.95 -9.48
N LEU A 26 9.04 -9.13 -10.35
CA LEU A 26 7.61 -8.87 -10.47
C LEU A 26 7.01 -9.71 -11.60
N THR A 27 5.79 -10.21 -11.39
CA THR A 27 5.01 -10.99 -12.36
C THR A 27 3.62 -10.41 -12.49
N LEU A 28 2.97 -10.64 -13.63
CA LEU A 28 1.58 -10.26 -13.84
C LEU A 28 0.63 -11.34 -13.30
N SER A 29 -0.43 -10.89 -12.63
CA SER A 29 -1.59 -11.72 -12.30
C SER A 29 -2.44 -11.96 -13.55
N LYS A 30 -3.38 -12.91 -13.45
CA LYS A 30 -4.39 -13.16 -14.48
C LYS A 30 -5.25 -11.92 -14.79
N GLU A 31 -5.45 -11.06 -13.81
CA GLU A 31 -6.21 -9.81 -13.92
C GLU A 31 -5.37 -8.60 -14.35
N GLY A 32 -4.08 -8.81 -14.67
CA GLY A 32 -3.17 -7.76 -15.14
C GLY A 32 -2.45 -6.98 -14.03
N THR A 33 -2.77 -7.20 -12.75
CA THR A 33 -2.06 -6.56 -11.62
C THR A 33 -0.66 -7.12 -11.46
N THR A 34 0.34 -6.25 -11.29
CA THR A 34 1.72 -6.65 -10.99
C THR A 34 1.87 -7.06 -9.53
N HIS A 35 2.49 -8.20 -9.26
CA HIS A 35 2.75 -8.67 -7.90
C HIS A 35 4.11 -9.37 -7.80
N PRO A 36 4.71 -9.47 -6.60
CA PRO A 36 5.91 -10.27 -6.40
C PRO A 36 5.62 -11.75 -6.65
N ARG A 37 6.56 -12.44 -7.28
CA ARG A 37 6.40 -13.87 -7.57
C ARG A 37 6.17 -14.69 -6.30
N HIS A 38 5.23 -15.66 -6.38
CA HIS A 38 4.81 -16.54 -5.27
C HIS A 38 4.21 -15.83 -4.05
N LYS A 39 3.74 -14.59 -4.20
CA LYS A 39 2.95 -13.90 -3.18
C LYS A 39 1.54 -13.67 -3.70
N ALA A 40 0.57 -13.62 -2.78
CA ALA A 40 -0.77 -13.14 -3.08
C ALA A 40 -0.72 -11.65 -3.47
N LEU A 41 -1.77 -11.18 -4.15
CA LEU A 41 -1.94 -9.75 -4.44
C LEU A 41 -1.95 -8.93 -3.14
N LEU A 42 -1.57 -7.65 -3.24
CA LEU A 42 -1.61 -6.72 -2.11
C LEU A 42 -3.03 -6.53 -1.57
N ASP A 43 -4.03 -6.68 -2.45
CA ASP A 43 -5.44 -6.71 -2.09
C ASP A 43 -5.84 -7.95 -1.28
N GLY A 44 -4.94 -8.92 -1.15
CA GLY A 44 -5.10 -10.17 -0.40
C GLY A 44 -6.15 -11.11 -0.97
N SER A 45 -6.74 -10.77 -2.12
CA SER A 45 -7.81 -11.54 -2.76
C SER A 45 -7.23 -12.79 -3.42
N LEU A 46 -6.24 -12.68 -4.30
CA LEU A 46 -5.93 -13.75 -5.24
C LEU A 46 -4.51 -14.32 -5.10
N TYR A 47 -4.43 -15.66 -5.07
CA TYR A 47 -3.21 -16.43 -5.32
C TYR A 47 -3.54 -17.60 -6.24
N ARG A 48 -2.82 -17.72 -7.36
CA ARG A 48 -3.04 -18.79 -8.36
C ARG A 48 -4.51 -18.95 -8.79
N GLY A 49 -5.22 -17.82 -8.94
CA GLY A 49 -6.63 -17.79 -9.36
C GLY A 49 -7.64 -18.25 -8.30
N ARG A 50 -7.23 -18.40 -7.03
CA ARG A 50 -8.10 -18.74 -5.91
C ARG A 50 -8.17 -17.57 -4.93
N SER A 51 -9.36 -17.36 -4.37
CA SER A 51 -9.54 -16.39 -3.28
C SER A 51 -8.89 -16.95 -2.01
N VAL A 52 -7.87 -16.26 -1.46
CA VAL A 52 -7.15 -16.72 -0.25
C VAL A 52 -7.72 -16.08 1.01
N MET A 53 -8.21 -14.84 0.92
CA MET A 53 -8.80 -14.13 2.05
C MET A 53 -10.12 -13.47 1.65
N ASP A 54 -11.11 -13.60 2.53
CA ASP A 54 -12.44 -13.00 2.40
C ASP A 54 -12.39 -11.50 2.80
N ILE A 55 -11.55 -10.72 2.12
CA ILE A 55 -11.33 -9.29 2.39
C ILE A 55 -12.34 -8.42 1.64
N THR A 56 -12.87 -8.92 0.51
CA THR A 56 -13.89 -8.24 -0.28
C THR A 56 -15.14 -7.97 0.56
N THR A 57 -15.63 -8.96 1.29
CA THR A 57 -16.77 -8.83 2.22
C THR A 57 -16.49 -7.86 3.37
N LYS A 58 -15.27 -7.88 3.93
CA LYS A 58 -14.86 -6.92 4.96
C LYS A 58 -14.71 -5.48 4.44
N ARG A 59 -14.28 -5.30 3.19
CA ARG A 59 -14.15 -3.98 2.55
C ARG A 59 -15.54 -3.41 2.21
N THR A 60 -16.45 -4.19 1.65
CA THR A 60 -17.83 -3.75 1.33
C THR A 60 -18.60 -3.37 2.57
N THR A 61 -18.54 -4.19 3.63
CA THR A 61 -19.22 -3.90 4.91
C THR A 61 -18.70 -2.64 5.59
N ARG A 62 -17.37 -2.38 5.54
CA ARG A 62 -16.79 -1.12 6.05
C ARG A 62 -17.23 0.09 5.24
N ALA A 63 -17.22 -0.01 3.91
CA ALA A 63 -17.65 1.08 3.03
C ALA A 63 -19.12 1.45 3.25
N GLN A 64 -20.00 0.45 3.36
CA GLN A 64 -21.41 0.64 3.68
C GLN A 64 -21.62 1.30 5.04
N LYS A 65 -20.88 0.87 6.08
CA LYS A 65 -20.93 1.50 7.40
C LYS A 65 -20.49 2.96 7.37
N SER A 66 -19.43 3.29 6.62
CA SER A 66 -18.98 4.68 6.49
C SER A 66 -19.96 5.55 5.71
N ALA A 67 -20.57 5.03 4.64
CA ALA A 67 -21.58 5.75 3.87
C ALA A 67 -22.83 6.03 4.72
N LYS A 68 -23.36 5.01 5.40
CA LYS A 68 -24.49 5.16 6.31
C LYS A 68 -24.22 6.13 7.45
N ARG A 69 -23.00 6.13 8.00
CA ARG A 69 -22.61 7.10 9.04
C ARG A 69 -22.61 8.53 8.50
N ARG A 70 -22.14 8.73 7.27
CA ARG A 70 -22.11 10.04 6.60
C ARG A 70 -23.52 10.54 6.29
N GLU A 71 -24.39 9.68 5.80
CA GLU A 71 -25.82 9.99 5.57
C GLU A 71 -26.58 10.30 6.85
N MET A 72 -26.19 9.73 7.99
CA MET A 72 -26.78 10.01 9.31
C MET A 72 -26.23 11.28 9.96
N GLU A 73 -25.03 11.74 9.57
CA GLU A 73 -24.42 12.99 10.04
C GLU A 73 -24.90 14.22 9.22
N SER A 74 -25.25 14.03 7.94
CA SER A 74 -25.74 15.09 7.05
C SER A 74 -27.18 15.65 7.25
N PRO A 75 -28.14 15.04 7.98
CA PRO A 75 -29.47 15.63 8.16
C PRO A 75 -29.50 16.71 9.26
N GLY A 76 -28.37 16.99 9.92
CA GLY A 76 -28.25 17.99 11.00
C GLY A 76 -27.78 19.38 10.56
N GLU A 77 -27.31 19.54 9.31
CA GLU A 77 -26.73 20.81 8.85
C GLU A 77 -27.80 21.75 8.24
N GLU A 78 -28.82 21.20 7.56
CA GLU A 78 -29.89 22.01 6.95
C GLU A 78 -30.79 22.71 7.99
N LYS A 79 -31.02 22.10 9.16
CA LYS A 79 -31.86 22.70 10.22
C LYS A 79 -31.17 23.81 11.01
N ARG A 80 -29.83 23.87 11.04
CA ARG A 80 -29.08 24.91 11.77
C ARG A 80 -28.95 26.22 11.00
N THR A 81 -29.08 26.18 9.68
CA THR A 81 -29.09 27.38 8.84
C THR A 81 -30.43 28.11 8.86
N GLU A 82 -31.53 27.40 9.09
CA GLU A 82 -32.87 28.01 9.19
C GLU A 82 -33.14 28.64 10.58
N GLU A 83 -32.68 28.01 11.67
CA GLU A 83 -32.90 28.52 13.04
C GLU A 83 -32.06 29.76 13.39
N LYS A 84 -31.01 30.06 12.61
CA LYS A 84 -30.15 31.24 12.82
C LYS A 84 -30.55 32.47 12.00
N ALA A 85 -31.61 32.35 11.19
CA ALA A 85 -32.12 33.39 10.29
C ALA A 85 -33.51 33.94 10.71
N ALA A 86 -34.08 33.48 11.82
CA ALA A 86 -35.31 33.99 12.45
C ALA A 86 -34.97 34.70 13.77
#